data_AF-A0A4V5PBI4-F1
#
_entry.id   AF-A0A4V5PBI4-F1
#
_cell.length_a   1.000
_cell.length_b   1.000
_cell.length_c   1.000
_cell.angle_alpha   90.00
_cell.angle_beta   90.00
_cell.angle_gamma   90.00
#
_symmetry.space_group_name_H-M   'P 1'
#
loop_
_entity.id
_entity.type
_entity.pdbx_description
1 polymer ?
#
loop_
_entity_poly.entity_id
_entity_poly.type
_entity_poly.pdbx_seq_one_letter_code
_entity_poly.pdbx_strand_id
1 'polypeptide(L)'
;MILFVVLSVLSVTFQGCNKSKKISTIAVEDTKDTVLADYDTVSTKQAEATETVSTEEILNEDEHAIMPPTDKDLYYLNDYIANRFDALSLDNPIRQNVYSWGIGSDCVHVYMMINTPRWRNKFRQEICDSQHIRFEGPEKPEKINIPVRADISPDSISLLPIADSFPKDSKSVSFSLKNYGSRSISFGENYTVAYQGEDGTWYKLPSQGVYNSIGFSLRKGGNHEFKVGMRPALNDNKPGTYRLYKKIEFEDNNDQFWIMTEFQLY
;
A
#
# COMPACT_ATOMS: atom_id res chain seq x y z
N MET A 1 -49.28 -4.07 12.09
CA MET A 1 -48.43 -3.42 13.10
C MET A 1 -46.99 -3.68 12.70
N ILE A 2 -46.39 -2.71 12.00
CA ILE A 2 -45.07 -2.82 11.35
C ILE A 2 -44.03 -2.33 12.36
N LEU A 3 -43.11 -3.20 12.76
CA LEU A 3 -42.01 -2.86 13.66
C LEU A 3 -40.77 -2.56 12.80
N PHE A 4 -40.46 -1.28 12.62
CA PHE A 4 -39.18 -0.84 12.06
C PHE A 4 -38.11 -1.03 13.14
N VAL A 5 -37.20 -1.98 12.93
CA VAL A 5 -35.97 -2.08 13.74
C VAL A 5 -34.93 -1.17 13.11
N VAL A 6 -34.74 0.01 13.70
CA VAL A 6 -33.64 0.91 13.39
C VAL A 6 -32.40 0.35 14.08
N LEU A 7 -31.48 -0.27 13.32
CA LEU A 7 -30.14 -0.57 13.84
C LEU A 7 -29.33 0.74 13.89
N SER A 8 -29.01 1.17 15.11
CA SER A 8 -28.13 2.28 15.42
C SER A 8 -26.69 1.96 15.04
N VAL A 9 -26.11 2.78 14.17
CA VAL A 9 -24.69 2.73 13.80
C VAL A 9 -23.90 3.58 14.81
N LEU A 10 -23.13 2.95 15.68
CA LEU A 10 -22.09 3.63 16.47
C LEU A 10 -20.93 3.96 15.53
N SER A 11 -20.92 5.20 15.04
CA SER A 11 -19.80 5.77 14.32
C SER A 11 -18.71 6.09 15.33
N VAL A 12 -17.60 5.34 15.34
CA VAL A 12 -16.38 5.75 16.05
C VAL A 12 -15.77 6.90 15.25
N THR A 13 -16.09 8.14 15.62
CA THR A 13 -15.45 9.32 15.05
C THR A 13 -14.05 9.45 15.61
N PHE A 14 -13.02 9.12 14.84
CA PHE A 14 -11.69 9.68 15.09
C PHE A 14 -11.76 11.17 14.77
N GLN A 15 -11.71 12.02 15.81
CA GLN A 15 -11.61 13.47 15.68
C GLN A 15 -10.21 13.83 15.18
N GLY A 16 -10.01 13.80 13.87
CA GLY A 16 -8.93 14.54 13.20
C GLY A 16 -9.43 15.93 12.85
N CYS A 17 -8.83 16.96 13.44
CA CYS A 17 -9.17 18.37 13.23
C CYS A 17 -8.97 18.77 11.75
N ASN A 18 -10.04 18.84 10.97
CA ASN A 18 -9.98 19.23 9.56
C ASN A 18 -10.27 20.73 9.41
N LYS A 19 -9.23 21.57 9.36
CA LYS A 19 -9.38 22.98 8.98
C LYS A 19 -9.19 23.11 7.46
N SER A 20 -10.32 23.21 6.75
CA SER A 20 -10.39 23.59 5.34
C SER A 20 -9.78 24.98 5.11
N LYS A 21 -8.83 25.12 4.17
CA LYS A 21 -8.50 26.41 3.54
C LYS A 21 -8.20 26.28 2.04
N LYS A 22 -8.95 27.11 1.30
CA LYS A 22 -8.89 27.57 -0.10
C LYS A 22 -7.56 27.39 -0.85
N ILE A 23 -7.69 26.82 -2.05
CA ILE A 23 -6.72 26.85 -3.14
C ILE A 23 -6.70 28.25 -3.78
N SER A 24 -5.52 28.83 -3.94
CA SER A 24 -5.26 29.98 -4.81
C SER A 24 -4.21 29.59 -5.85
N THR A 25 -4.64 29.60 -7.12
CA THR A 25 -3.87 29.36 -8.34
C THR A 25 -2.79 30.43 -8.53
N ILE A 26 -1.55 30.04 -8.83
CA ILE A 26 -0.52 30.93 -9.38
C ILE A 26 0.08 30.29 -10.63
N ALA A 27 0.19 31.12 -11.67
CA ALA A 27 0.61 30.82 -13.02
C ALA A 27 2.13 30.58 -13.13
N VAL A 28 2.50 29.81 -14.16
CA VAL A 28 3.86 29.48 -14.58
C VAL A 28 4.39 30.60 -15.47
N GLU A 29 5.65 31.00 -15.27
CA GLU A 29 6.42 31.69 -16.30
C GLU A 29 7.84 31.09 -16.40
N ASP A 30 8.16 30.66 -17.61
CA ASP A 30 9.45 30.15 -18.09
C ASP A 30 10.47 31.29 -18.21
N THR A 31 11.76 31.02 -17.92
CA THR A 31 12.84 31.46 -18.83
C THR A 31 14.15 30.71 -18.63
N LYS A 32 14.93 30.69 -19.71
CA LYS A 32 16.00 29.79 -20.09
C LYS A 32 17.41 30.33 -19.84
N ASP A 33 18.32 29.37 -19.67
CA ASP A 33 19.69 29.24 -20.23
C ASP A 33 20.85 30.21 -19.90
N THR A 34 22.04 29.57 -19.98
CA THR A 34 23.42 30.03 -20.31
C THR A 34 24.39 29.99 -19.10
N VAL A 35 25.30 29.02 -18.87
CA VAL A 35 26.46 28.43 -19.62
C VAL A 35 27.81 29.15 -19.36
N LEU A 36 28.76 28.37 -18.79
CA LEU A 36 30.27 28.41 -18.81
C LEU A 36 30.98 29.66 -18.26
N ALA A 37 32.22 29.64 -17.74
CA ALA A 37 33.24 28.69 -17.30
C ALA A 37 34.29 29.55 -16.53
N ASP A 38 35.12 28.97 -15.65
CA ASP A 38 36.58 28.91 -15.86
C ASP A 38 37.34 28.43 -14.62
N TYR A 39 38.45 27.77 -14.95
CA TYR A 39 39.40 27.10 -14.11
C TYR A 39 40.67 27.95 -14.17
N ASP A 40 41.34 28.16 -13.03
CA ASP A 40 42.75 28.48 -13.05
C ASP A 40 43.50 27.81 -11.89
N THR A 41 44.59 27.20 -12.28
CA THR A 41 45.60 26.44 -11.52
C THR A 41 46.74 27.35 -11.05
N VAL A 42 47.47 26.94 -10.00
CA VAL A 42 48.96 26.98 -9.79
C VAL A 42 49.21 26.69 -8.28
N SER A 43 49.65 25.50 -7.86
CA SER A 43 51.05 25.01 -7.72
C SER A 43 51.94 25.93 -6.86
N THR A 44 52.76 25.56 -5.87
CA THR A 44 53.31 24.31 -5.28
C THR A 44 54.03 24.77 -3.99
N LYS A 45 54.16 23.91 -2.97
CA LYS A 45 55.46 23.53 -2.38
C LYS A 45 55.29 22.52 -1.24
N GLN A 46 56.14 21.51 -1.33
CA GLN A 46 56.26 20.32 -0.50
C GLN A 46 57.42 20.52 0.48
N ALA A 47 57.29 20.05 1.71
CA ALA A 47 58.41 19.73 2.58
C ALA A 47 57.98 18.66 3.60
N GLU A 48 58.58 17.48 3.48
CA GLU A 48 58.57 16.41 4.48
C GLU A 48 59.50 16.76 5.65
N ALA A 49 59.09 16.42 6.87
CA ALA A 49 60.00 16.10 7.95
C ALA A 49 59.35 15.04 8.85
N THR A 50 60.05 13.92 9.01
CA THR A 50 59.71 12.77 9.85
C THR A 50 60.28 12.99 11.24
N GLU A 51 59.45 12.98 12.28
CA GLU A 51 59.89 12.72 13.66
C GLU A 51 58.89 11.79 14.34
N THR A 52 59.44 10.78 15.02
CA THR A 52 58.73 9.67 15.66
C THR A 52 58.57 9.87 17.16
N VAL A 53 57.48 9.32 17.68
CA VAL A 53 57.20 8.87 19.07
C VAL A 53 56.63 9.88 20.06
N SER A 54 55.33 9.71 20.37
CA SER A 54 54.88 9.40 21.73
C SER A 54 53.51 8.71 21.70
N THR A 55 53.39 7.66 22.51
CA THR A 55 52.21 6.81 22.65
C THR A 55 51.40 7.34 23.82
N GLU A 56 50.35 8.14 23.59
CA GLU A 56 49.35 8.47 24.60
C GLU A 56 47.95 8.50 23.98
N GLU A 57 47.05 7.74 24.62
CA GLU A 57 45.59 7.82 24.57
C GLU A 57 44.92 7.92 23.19
N ILE A 58 44.61 6.75 22.60
CA ILE A 58 43.43 6.64 21.73
C ILE A 58 42.22 6.81 22.65
N LEU A 59 41.81 8.06 22.86
CA LEU A 59 40.46 8.39 23.31
C LEU A 59 39.49 7.81 22.28
N ASN A 60 38.62 6.92 22.73
CA ASN A 60 37.52 6.40 21.94
C ASN A 60 36.64 7.59 21.51
N GLU A 61 36.84 8.06 20.29
CA GLU A 61 35.98 9.08 19.68
C GLU A 61 34.58 8.49 19.49
N ASP A 62 33.67 8.95 20.33
CA ASP A 62 32.27 9.20 20.05
C ASP A 62 31.49 8.07 19.33
N GLU A 63 31.12 7.05 20.10
CA GLU A 63 29.76 6.54 19.98
C GLU A 63 28.84 7.64 20.54
N HIS A 64 28.59 8.67 19.73
CA HIS A 64 27.70 9.78 20.07
C HIS A 64 26.31 9.18 20.32
N ALA A 65 25.99 8.94 21.60
CA ALA A 65 24.72 8.37 22.00
C ALA A 65 23.61 9.26 21.46
N ILE A 66 22.87 8.77 20.48
CA ILE A 66 21.72 9.45 19.91
C ILE A 66 20.75 9.69 21.07
N MET A 67 20.63 10.96 21.49
CA MET A 67 19.70 11.31 22.56
C MET A 67 18.31 10.85 22.14
N PRO A 68 17.53 10.19 23.03
CA PRO A 68 16.19 9.76 22.68
C PRO A 68 15.35 10.97 22.24
N PRO A 69 14.47 10.82 21.24
CA PRO A 69 13.66 11.92 20.74
C PRO A 69 12.72 12.38 21.84
N THR A 70 12.45 13.68 21.90
CA THR A 70 11.36 14.18 22.75
C THR A 70 10.00 13.90 22.10
N ASP A 71 8.93 13.89 22.88
CA ASP A 71 7.56 13.80 22.34
C ASP A 71 7.32 14.86 21.26
N LYS A 72 7.82 16.08 21.48
CA LYS A 72 7.70 17.19 20.53
C LYS A 72 8.38 16.88 19.20
N ASP A 73 9.54 16.22 19.22
CA ASP A 73 10.25 15.81 18.00
C ASP A 73 9.45 14.75 17.23
N LEU A 74 8.84 13.80 17.94
CA LEU A 74 7.99 12.77 17.32
C LEU A 74 6.70 13.38 16.73
N TYR A 75 6.07 14.33 17.41
CA TYR A 75 4.93 15.07 16.84
C TYR A 75 5.32 15.85 15.58
N TYR A 76 6.45 16.56 15.62
CA TYR A 76 6.95 17.28 14.44
C TYR A 76 7.23 16.32 13.28
N LEU A 77 7.90 15.20 13.54
CA LEU A 77 8.19 14.18 12.53
C LEU A 77 6.90 13.60 11.93
N ASN A 78 5.91 13.29 12.77
CA ASN A 78 4.62 12.78 12.33
C ASN A 78 3.88 13.79 11.43
N ASP A 79 3.82 15.06 11.82
CA ASP A 79 3.20 16.11 11.03
C ASP A 79 3.96 16.36 9.71
N TYR A 80 5.29 16.28 9.74
CA TYR A 80 6.12 16.37 8.54
C TYR A 80 5.81 15.24 7.56
N ILE A 81 5.75 13.98 8.04
CA ILE A 81 5.36 12.82 7.24
C ILE A 81 3.97 13.03 6.66
N ALA A 82 2.99 13.44 7.47
CA ALA A 82 1.61 13.64 7.03
C ALA A 82 1.52 14.67 5.88
N ASN A 83 2.13 15.84 6.06
CA ASN A 83 2.11 16.91 5.05
C ASN A 83 2.77 16.48 3.73
N ARG A 84 3.91 15.78 3.80
CA ARG A 84 4.63 15.29 2.61
C ARG A 84 3.85 14.17 1.92
N PHE A 85 3.22 13.29 2.69
CA PHE A 85 2.42 12.19 2.18
C PHE A 85 1.15 12.69 1.49
N ASP A 86 0.46 13.68 2.07
CA ASP A 86 -0.75 14.28 1.50
C ASP A 86 -0.49 14.98 0.16
N ALA A 87 0.72 15.52 -0.01
CA ALA A 87 1.17 16.15 -1.26
C ALA A 87 1.47 15.14 -2.39
N LEU A 88 1.58 13.84 -2.11
CA LEU A 88 1.81 12.83 -3.16
C LEU A 88 0.57 12.64 -4.03
N SER A 89 0.77 12.42 -5.34
CA SER A 89 -0.33 12.05 -6.23
C SER A 89 -0.95 10.70 -5.84
N LEU A 90 -2.23 10.48 -6.16
CA LEU A 90 -2.94 9.24 -5.84
C LEU A 90 -2.31 8.00 -6.50
N ASP A 91 -1.67 8.19 -7.65
CA ASP A 91 -0.95 7.14 -8.37
C ASP A 91 0.51 6.98 -7.92
N ASN A 92 0.98 7.80 -6.97
CA ASN A 92 2.32 7.66 -6.44
C ASN A 92 2.48 6.27 -5.76
N PRO A 93 3.54 5.51 -6.12
CA PRO A 93 3.82 4.19 -5.54
C PRO A 93 3.94 4.16 -4.01
N ILE A 94 4.55 5.18 -3.39
CA ILE A 94 4.66 5.30 -1.92
C ILE A 94 3.28 5.49 -1.30
N ARG A 95 2.42 6.30 -1.92
CA ARG A 95 1.04 6.51 -1.44
C ARG A 95 0.20 5.23 -1.49
N GLN A 96 0.48 4.35 -2.45
CA GLN A 96 -0.15 3.03 -2.52
C GLN A 96 0.46 2.01 -1.54
N ASN A 97 1.76 2.15 -1.21
CA ASN A 97 2.47 1.22 -0.34
C ASN A 97 2.22 1.49 1.15
N VAL A 98 2.19 2.75 1.58
CA VAL A 98 1.99 3.11 2.99
C VAL A 98 0.51 3.22 3.29
N TYR A 99 0.00 2.43 4.24
CA TYR A 99 -1.42 2.44 4.61
C TYR A 99 -1.72 3.15 5.94
N SER A 100 -0.70 3.37 6.77
CA SER A 100 -0.84 4.11 8.03
C SER A 100 0.53 4.53 8.57
N TRP A 101 0.54 5.49 9.49
CA TRP A 101 1.66 5.79 10.36
C TRP A 101 1.15 6.25 11.72
N GLY A 102 2.00 6.21 12.75
CA GLY A 102 1.63 6.66 14.09
C GLY A 102 2.82 6.81 15.03
N ILE A 103 2.66 7.69 16.01
CA ILE A 103 3.67 7.98 17.03
C ILE A 103 3.70 6.83 18.05
N GLY A 104 4.87 6.21 18.20
CA GLY A 104 5.22 5.31 19.30
C GLY A 104 6.00 6.03 20.40
N SER A 105 6.55 5.28 21.34
CA SER A 105 7.28 5.84 22.50
C SER A 105 8.62 6.49 22.14
N ASP A 106 9.29 6.00 21.11
CA ASP A 106 10.66 6.37 20.73
C ASP A 106 10.81 6.61 19.21
N CYS A 107 9.74 6.40 18.44
CA CYS A 107 9.76 6.46 16.99
C CYS A 107 8.37 6.75 16.41
N VAL A 108 8.33 7.08 15.12
CA VAL A 108 7.12 7.03 14.30
C VAL A 108 7.13 5.71 13.52
N HIS A 109 6.09 4.89 13.73
CA HIS A 109 5.88 3.67 12.95
C HIS A 109 5.27 4.03 11.61
N VAL A 110 5.80 3.49 10.51
CA VAL A 110 5.28 3.61 9.15
C VAL A 110 4.90 2.21 8.67
N TYR A 111 3.61 1.99 8.41
CA TYR A 111 3.08 0.69 8.05
C TYR A 111 2.95 0.55 6.53
N MET A 112 3.66 -0.43 5.97
CA MET A 112 3.78 -0.66 4.53
C MET A 112 3.14 -1.98 4.10
N MET A 113 2.59 -2.02 2.89
CA MET A 113 2.14 -3.25 2.24
C MET A 113 3.31 -4.13 1.79
N ILE A 114 4.44 -3.50 1.43
CA ILE A 114 5.69 -4.14 0.99
C ILE A 114 6.85 -3.44 1.71
N ASN A 115 7.40 -4.09 2.75
CA ASN A 115 8.49 -3.55 3.58
C ASN A 115 9.85 -4.09 3.13
N THR A 116 10.28 -3.79 1.91
CA THR A 116 11.62 -4.15 1.43
C THR A 116 12.60 -2.99 1.55
N PRO A 117 13.93 -3.22 1.56
CA PRO A 117 14.92 -2.14 1.56
C PRO A 117 14.70 -1.10 0.45
N ARG A 118 14.29 -1.54 -0.75
CA ARG A 118 13.92 -0.66 -1.86
C ARG A 118 12.81 0.33 -1.48
N TRP A 119 11.76 -0.15 -0.83
CA TRP A 119 10.62 0.67 -0.44
C TRP A 119 10.93 1.61 0.73
N ARG A 120 11.72 1.14 1.70
CA ARG A 120 12.21 1.99 2.80
C ARG A 120 13.07 3.15 2.26
N ASN A 121 13.99 2.86 1.33
CA ASN A 121 14.83 3.88 0.71
C ASN A 121 14.01 4.87 -0.11
N LYS A 122 13.03 4.40 -0.89
CA LYS A 122 12.14 5.28 -1.65
C LYS A 122 11.30 6.19 -0.74
N PHE A 123 10.80 5.66 0.38
CA PHE A 123 10.13 6.48 1.39
C PHE A 123 11.06 7.56 1.94
N ARG A 124 12.30 7.21 2.32
CA ARG A 124 13.28 8.17 2.84
C ARG A 124 13.58 9.31 1.86
N GLN A 125 13.70 8.97 0.58
CA GLN A 125 13.97 9.94 -0.48
C GLN A 125 12.79 10.88 -0.77
N GLU A 126 11.56 10.36 -0.80
CA GLU A 126 10.38 11.15 -1.21
C GLU A 126 9.69 11.84 -0.04
N ILE A 127 9.64 11.18 1.12
CA ILE A 127 8.93 11.65 2.31
C ILE A 127 9.89 12.24 3.34
N CYS A 128 10.68 11.40 4.02
CA CYS A 128 11.54 11.83 5.12
C CYS A 128 12.57 10.76 5.47
N ASP A 129 13.85 11.15 5.54
CA ASP A 129 14.91 10.34 6.13
C ASP A 129 15.14 10.74 7.58
N SER A 130 14.79 9.85 8.51
CA SER A 130 14.97 10.04 9.94
C SER A 130 15.26 8.71 10.62
N GLN A 131 16.19 8.75 11.58
CA GLN A 131 16.54 7.61 12.43
C GLN A 131 15.40 7.20 13.38
N HIS A 132 14.44 8.10 13.63
CA HIS A 132 13.28 7.85 14.50
C HIS A 132 12.08 7.29 13.72
N ILE A 133 12.30 6.71 12.53
CA ILE A 133 11.27 6.01 11.76
C ILE A 133 11.49 4.51 11.84
N ARG A 134 10.44 3.77 12.23
CA ARG A 134 10.41 2.31 12.16
C ARG A 134 9.44 1.86 11.08
N PHE A 135 9.93 1.08 10.13
CA PHE A 135 9.11 0.53 9.05
C PHE A 135 8.54 -0.83 9.44
N GLU A 136 7.22 -0.93 9.36
CA GLU A 136 6.45 -2.12 9.71
C GLU A 136 5.81 -2.73 8.45
N GLY A 137 5.59 -4.04 8.47
CA GLY A 137 4.95 -4.77 7.37
C GLY A 137 5.81 -5.92 6.83
N PRO A 138 5.29 -6.69 5.86
CA PRO A 138 5.95 -7.90 5.38
C PRO A 138 7.18 -7.58 4.53
N GLU A 139 8.33 -8.15 4.90
CA GLU A 139 9.57 -8.03 4.09
C GLU A 139 9.63 -9.04 2.94
N LYS A 140 8.82 -10.10 3.02
CA LYS A 140 8.72 -11.16 2.01
C LYS A 140 7.25 -11.34 1.60
N PRO A 141 6.96 -11.77 0.37
CA PRO A 141 5.60 -12.05 -0.07
C PRO A 141 4.88 -13.03 0.85
N GLU A 142 3.63 -12.71 1.20
CA GLU A 142 2.77 -13.58 1.99
C GLU A 142 2.14 -14.65 1.10
N LYS A 143 2.19 -15.92 1.52
CA LYS A 143 1.51 -17.02 0.82
C LYS A 143 0.00 -16.94 1.04
N ILE A 144 -0.79 -17.33 0.03
CA ILE A 144 -2.23 -17.47 0.18
C ILE A 144 -2.58 -18.72 0.99
N ASN A 145 -3.46 -18.55 1.97
CA ASN A 145 -4.08 -19.64 2.72
C ASN A 145 -5.62 -19.43 2.82
N ILE A 146 -6.28 -19.23 1.68
CA ILE A 146 -7.74 -19.07 1.61
C ILE A 146 -8.35 -20.39 1.12
N PRO A 147 -9.14 -21.08 1.94
CA PRO A 147 -9.81 -22.31 1.54
C PRO A 147 -10.98 -21.98 0.60
N VAL A 148 -10.89 -22.42 -0.65
CA VAL A 148 -11.97 -22.28 -1.64
C VAL A 148 -12.97 -23.41 -1.43
N ARG A 149 -14.27 -23.07 -1.45
CA ARG A 149 -15.32 -24.06 -1.34
C ARG A 149 -15.42 -24.89 -2.62
N ALA A 150 -15.21 -26.19 -2.49
CA ALA A 150 -15.14 -27.12 -3.63
C ALA A 150 -16.50 -27.64 -4.10
N ASP A 151 -17.54 -27.57 -3.27
CA ASP A 151 -18.88 -28.13 -3.52
C ASP A 151 -19.89 -27.11 -4.09
N ILE A 152 -19.46 -25.88 -4.39
CA ILE A 152 -20.30 -24.95 -5.14
C ILE A 152 -20.31 -25.35 -6.61
N SER A 153 -21.47 -25.80 -7.10
CA SER A 153 -21.64 -26.06 -8.53
C SER A 153 -21.42 -24.78 -9.34
N PRO A 154 -20.62 -24.81 -10.43
CA PRO A 154 -20.50 -23.69 -11.36
C PRO A 154 -21.85 -23.21 -11.93
N ASP A 155 -22.85 -24.10 -11.98
CA ASP A 155 -24.21 -23.79 -12.42
C ASP A 155 -25.05 -23.06 -11.36
N SER A 156 -24.49 -22.81 -10.17
CA SER A 156 -25.17 -22.14 -9.06
C SER A 156 -24.65 -20.72 -8.81
N ILE A 157 -23.33 -20.53 -8.82
CA ILE A 157 -22.68 -19.22 -8.63
C ILE A 157 -21.48 -19.17 -9.56
N SER A 158 -21.38 -18.12 -10.38
CA SER A 158 -20.24 -17.92 -11.28
C SER A 158 -19.49 -16.65 -10.92
N LEU A 159 -18.17 -16.72 -10.81
CA LEU A 159 -17.26 -15.58 -10.76
C LEU A 159 -16.30 -15.68 -11.95
N LEU A 160 -16.37 -14.74 -12.89
CA LEU A 160 -15.58 -14.78 -14.11
C LEU A 160 -15.02 -13.39 -14.46
N PRO A 161 -13.81 -13.30 -15.04
CA PRO A 161 -13.33 -12.07 -15.63
C PRO A 161 -14.21 -11.68 -16.83
N ILE A 162 -14.33 -10.38 -17.10
CA ILE A 162 -15.11 -9.88 -18.25
C ILE A 162 -14.33 -10.03 -19.58
N ALA A 163 -13.00 -10.19 -19.50
CA ALA A 163 -12.12 -10.41 -20.64
C ALA A 163 -11.17 -11.57 -20.37
N ASP A 164 -10.70 -12.22 -21.44
CA ASP A 164 -9.80 -13.38 -21.35
C ASP A 164 -8.43 -13.04 -20.75
N SER A 165 -7.96 -11.81 -20.96
CA SER A 165 -6.70 -11.31 -20.42
C SER A 165 -6.69 -9.79 -20.34
N PHE A 166 -5.78 -9.25 -19.52
CA PHE A 166 -5.64 -7.81 -19.30
C PHE A 166 -4.17 -7.38 -19.42
N PRO A 167 -3.85 -6.14 -19.86
CA PRO A 167 -2.48 -5.64 -19.80
C PRO A 167 -1.94 -5.65 -18.37
N LYS A 168 -0.67 -6.03 -18.16
CA LYS A 168 0.00 -6.01 -16.85
C LYS A 168 -0.04 -4.63 -16.17
N ASP A 169 -0.05 -3.56 -16.97
CA ASP A 169 -0.07 -2.17 -16.52
C ASP A 169 -1.50 -1.65 -16.25
N SER A 170 -2.51 -2.52 -16.31
CA SER A 170 -3.89 -2.18 -15.97
C SER A 170 -3.99 -1.74 -14.51
N LYS A 171 -4.56 -0.55 -14.27
CA LYS A 171 -4.86 -0.08 -12.90
C LYS A 171 -5.96 -0.90 -12.23
N SER A 172 -6.88 -1.44 -13.03
CA SER A 172 -7.96 -2.31 -12.58
C SER A 172 -8.35 -3.32 -13.65
N VAL A 173 -8.88 -4.46 -13.23
CA VAL A 173 -9.51 -5.48 -14.09
C VAL A 173 -10.95 -5.73 -13.64
N SER A 174 -11.82 -6.21 -14.52
CA SER A 174 -13.25 -6.30 -14.25
C SER A 174 -13.75 -7.74 -14.19
N PHE A 175 -14.70 -8.00 -13.30
CA PHE A 175 -15.30 -9.32 -13.07
C PHE A 175 -16.81 -9.23 -12.98
N SER A 176 -17.48 -10.34 -13.27
CA SER A 176 -18.92 -10.54 -13.11
C SER A 176 -19.16 -11.68 -12.11
N LEU A 177 -19.96 -11.39 -11.08
CA LEU A 177 -20.52 -12.36 -10.15
C LEU A 177 -22.00 -12.57 -10.46
N LYS A 178 -22.39 -13.81 -10.75
CA LYS A 178 -23.79 -14.16 -11.05
C LYS A 178 -24.27 -15.25 -10.11
N ASN A 179 -25.55 -15.15 -9.74
CA ASN A 179 -26.24 -16.16 -8.96
C ASN A 179 -27.30 -16.84 -9.82
N TYR A 180 -27.09 -18.11 -10.15
CA TYR A 180 -28.05 -18.97 -10.85
C TYR A 180 -28.83 -19.88 -9.89
N GLY A 181 -28.32 -20.04 -8.67
CA GLY A 181 -28.91 -20.84 -7.61
C GLY A 181 -30.23 -20.27 -7.09
N SER A 182 -31.00 -21.12 -6.40
CA SER A 182 -32.27 -20.72 -5.78
C SER A 182 -32.10 -19.89 -4.51
N ARG A 183 -30.96 -20.01 -3.82
CA ARG A 183 -30.64 -19.29 -2.58
C ARG A 183 -30.08 -17.91 -2.92
N SER A 184 -30.52 -16.88 -2.20
CA SER A 184 -29.90 -15.56 -2.28
C SER A 184 -28.50 -15.59 -1.68
N ILE A 185 -27.60 -14.80 -2.26
CA ILE A 185 -26.25 -14.61 -1.74
C ILE A 185 -26.02 -13.15 -1.38
N SER A 186 -25.25 -12.91 -0.32
CA SER A 186 -24.73 -11.59 0.03
C SER A 186 -23.21 -11.58 0.01
N PHE A 187 -22.63 -10.39 -0.22
CA PHE A 187 -21.18 -10.19 -0.25
C PHE A 187 -20.83 -8.71 -0.07
N GLY A 188 -19.61 -8.43 0.39
CA GLY A 188 -19.06 -7.08 0.48
C GLY A 188 -18.20 -6.69 -0.72
N GLU A 189 -17.64 -5.49 -0.73
CA GLU A 189 -16.67 -5.07 -1.76
C GLU A 189 -15.33 -5.81 -1.65
N ASN A 190 -14.97 -6.30 -0.47
CA ASN A 190 -13.70 -6.99 -0.20
C ASN A 190 -13.41 -8.16 -1.17
N TYR A 191 -12.15 -8.28 -1.56
CA TYR A 191 -11.60 -9.37 -2.36
C TYR A 191 -10.11 -9.54 -2.03
N THR A 192 -9.53 -10.68 -2.42
CA THR A 192 -8.08 -10.89 -2.39
C THR A 192 -7.61 -11.31 -3.77
N VAL A 193 -6.49 -10.74 -4.22
CA VAL A 193 -5.82 -11.15 -5.46
C VAL A 193 -4.55 -11.91 -5.10
N ALA A 194 -4.24 -12.94 -5.87
CA ALA A 194 -2.99 -13.66 -5.78
C ALA A 194 -2.29 -13.73 -7.13
N TYR A 195 -0.97 -13.82 -7.10
CA TYR A 195 -0.14 -14.10 -8.27
C TYR A 195 0.63 -15.40 -8.04
N GLN A 196 0.94 -16.10 -9.13
CA GLN A 196 1.81 -17.27 -9.07
C GLN A 196 3.27 -16.82 -9.10
N GLY A 197 4.06 -17.21 -8.11
CA GLY A 197 5.50 -17.02 -8.10
C GLY A 197 6.20 -17.97 -9.06
N GLU A 198 7.48 -17.69 -9.33
CA GLU A 198 8.33 -18.54 -10.19
C GLU A 198 8.49 -19.97 -9.64
N ASP A 199 8.35 -20.14 -8.33
CA ASP A 199 8.38 -21.44 -7.64
C ASP A 199 7.03 -22.19 -7.72
N GLY A 200 6.04 -21.63 -8.42
CA GLY A 200 4.69 -22.17 -8.52
C GLY A 200 3.79 -21.88 -7.31
N THR A 201 4.31 -21.23 -6.26
CA THR A 201 3.55 -20.88 -5.05
C THR A 201 2.63 -19.68 -5.31
N TRP A 202 1.45 -19.67 -4.70
CA TRP A 202 0.52 -18.54 -4.76
C TRP A 202 0.78 -17.53 -3.64
N TYR A 203 1.08 -16.29 -4.03
CA TYR A 203 1.34 -15.19 -3.12
C TYR A 203 0.25 -14.13 -3.21
N LYS A 204 -0.08 -13.52 -2.08
CA LYS A 204 -1.02 -12.40 -2.02
C LYS A 204 -0.44 -11.20 -2.76
N LEU A 205 -1.22 -10.62 -3.65
CA LEU A 205 -0.88 -9.36 -4.30
C LEU A 205 -1.07 -8.21 -3.29
N PRO A 206 -0.03 -7.42 -2.99
CA PRO A 206 -0.13 -6.32 -2.03
C PRO A 206 -1.21 -5.29 -2.44
N SER A 207 -2.11 -5.03 -1.50
CA SER A 207 -3.28 -4.17 -1.69
C SER A 207 -3.79 -3.70 -0.33
N GLN A 208 -4.08 -2.40 -0.18
CA GLN A 208 -4.68 -1.86 1.05
C GLN A 208 -6.09 -2.41 1.37
N GLY A 209 -6.60 -3.40 0.63
CA GLY A 209 -7.96 -3.92 0.81
C GLY A 209 -9.02 -2.92 0.36
N VAL A 210 -10.29 -3.21 0.68
CA VAL A 210 -11.42 -2.29 0.44
C VAL A 210 -12.04 -1.94 1.80
N TYR A 211 -11.90 -0.69 2.22
CA TYR A 211 -12.36 -0.22 3.55
C TYR A 211 -13.82 0.23 3.60
N ASN A 212 -14.48 0.26 2.44
CA ASN A 212 -15.89 0.59 2.35
C ASN A 212 -16.73 -0.62 2.74
N SER A 213 -17.66 -0.40 3.68
CA SER A 213 -18.62 -1.42 4.13
C SER A 213 -19.90 -1.35 3.30
N ILE A 214 -19.79 -1.60 1.98
CA ILE A 214 -20.96 -1.79 1.12
C ILE A 214 -21.25 -3.28 1.00
N GLY A 215 -22.48 -3.66 1.37
CA GLY A 215 -23.02 -5.00 1.18
C GLY A 215 -23.94 -5.07 -0.03
N PHE A 216 -23.83 -6.15 -0.79
CA PHE A 216 -24.67 -6.47 -1.93
C PHE A 216 -25.45 -7.74 -1.66
N SER A 217 -26.62 -7.86 -2.30
CA SER A 217 -27.46 -9.05 -2.30
C SER A 217 -27.80 -9.43 -3.73
N LEU A 218 -27.64 -10.70 -4.10
CA LEU A 218 -28.03 -11.24 -5.40
C LEU A 218 -29.01 -12.40 -5.21
N ARG A 219 -30.22 -12.21 -5.71
CA ARG A 219 -31.22 -13.27 -5.88
C ARG A 219 -30.91 -14.10 -7.14
N LYS A 220 -31.64 -15.20 -7.33
CA LYS A 220 -31.59 -16.01 -8.55
C LYS A 220 -31.71 -15.14 -9.81
N GLY A 221 -30.81 -15.33 -10.76
CA GLY A 221 -30.69 -14.57 -12.01
C GLY A 221 -29.95 -13.24 -11.86
N GLY A 222 -29.54 -12.85 -10.64
CA GLY A 222 -28.83 -11.61 -10.38
C GLY A 222 -27.40 -11.61 -10.91
N ASN A 223 -26.93 -10.43 -11.30
CA ASN A 223 -25.56 -10.16 -11.75
C ASN A 223 -25.00 -8.93 -11.03
N HIS A 224 -23.72 -8.97 -10.70
CA HIS A 224 -22.98 -7.83 -10.19
C HIS A 224 -21.60 -7.77 -10.86
N GLU A 225 -21.34 -6.67 -11.55
CA GLU A 225 -20.03 -6.37 -12.13
C GLU A 225 -19.25 -5.43 -11.23
N PHE A 226 -17.97 -5.72 -11.05
CA PHE A 226 -17.09 -4.93 -10.18
C PHE A 226 -15.65 -4.90 -10.70
N LYS A 227 -14.91 -3.88 -10.25
CA LYS A 227 -13.50 -3.68 -10.59
C LYS A 227 -12.60 -4.10 -9.43
N VAL A 228 -11.48 -4.73 -9.78
CA VAL A 228 -10.42 -5.16 -8.89
C VAL A 228 -9.19 -4.31 -9.18
N GLY A 229 -8.67 -3.62 -8.18
CA GLY A 229 -7.50 -2.75 -8.29
C GLY A 229 -6.20 -3.55 -8.29
N MET A 230 -5.37 -3.33 -9.31
CA MET A 230 -4.15 -4.12 -9.55
C MET A 230 -2.86 -3.39 -9.17
N ARG A 231 -2.91 -2.07 -8.95
CA ARG A 231 -1.80 -1.22 -8.46
C ARG A 231 -0.43 -1.52 -9.12
N PRO A 232 -0.33 -1.43 -10.46
CA PRO A 232 0.90 -1.81 -11.18
C PRO A 232 2.14 -1.00 -10.76
N ALA A 233 1.97 0.27 -10.35
CA ALA A 233 3.08 1.09 -9.85
C ALA A 233 3.66 0.60 -8.52
N LEU A 234 2.83 0.00 -7.65
CA LEU A 234 3.25 -0.62 -6.40
C LEU A 234 3.83 -2.02 -6.64
N ASN A 235 3.10 -2.83 -7.40
CA ASN A 235 3.35 -4.26 -7.45
C ASN A 235 4.30 -4.70 -8.57
N ASP A 236 4.59 -3.82 -9.54
CA ASP A 236 5.35 -4.16 -10.75
C ASP A 236 4.84 -5.48 -11.35
N ASN A 237 3.52 -5.50 -11.61
CA ASN A 237 2.79 -6.68 -12.05
C ASN A 237 3.48 -7.34 -13.25
N LYS A 238 3.61 -8.66 -13.20
CA LYS A 238 4.24 -9.45 -14.26
C LYS A 238 3.17 -10.12 -15.12
N PRO A 239 3.43 -10.36 -16.40
CA PRO A 239 2.60 -11.27 -17.19
C PRO A 239 2.52 -12.63 -16.50
N GLY A 240 1.36 -13.28 -16.57
CA GLY A 240 1.13 -14.59 -15.96
C GLY A 240 -0.27 -14.75 -15.38
N THR A 241 -0.44 -15.84 -14.63
CA THR A 241 -1.72 -16.24 -14.05
C THR A 241 -1.92 -15.66 -12.66
N TYR A 242 -3.10 -15.09 -12.46
CA TYR A 242 -3.57 -14.51 -11.22
C TYR A 242 -4.85 -15.19 -10.76
N ARG A 243 -5.13 -15.12 -9.47
CA ARG A 243 -6.38 -15.59 -8.85
C ARG A 243 -7.11 -14.46 -8.17
N LEU A 244 -8.41 -14.38 -8.37
CA LEU A 244 -9.32 -13.54 -7.59
C LEU A 244 -10.09 -14.41 -6.61
N TYR A 245 -10.02 -14.09 -5.33
CA TYR A 245 -10.78 -14.70 -4.26
C TYR A 245 -11.88 -13.74 -3.79
N LYS A 246 -13.11 -14.25 -3.71
CA LYS A 246 -14.28 -13.50 -3.24
C LYS A 246 -14.98 -14.27 -2.13
N LYS A 247 -15.26 -13.57 -1.02
CA LYS A 247 -16.06 -14.11 0.08
C LYS A 247 -17.53 -13.85 -0.19
N ILE A 248 -18.34 -14.88 -0.08
CA ILE A 248 -19.78 -14.92 -0.31
C ILE A 248 -20.45 -15.49 0.94
N GLU A 249 -21.71 -15.14 1.15
CA GLU A 249 -22.56 -15.68 2.20
C GLU A 249 -23.91 -16.09 1.61
N PHE A 250 -24.45 -17.23 2.04
CA PHE A 250 -25.87 -17.54 1.78
C PHE A 250 -26.74 -16.87 2.84
N GLU A 251 -27.72 -16.07 2.41
CA GLU A 251 -28.52 -15.21 3.31
C GLU A 251 -29.50 -15.96 4.21
N ASP A 252 -29.90 -17.18 3.82
CA ASP A 252 -30.87 -17.98 4.55
C ASP A 252 -30.30 -18.65 5.82
N ASN A 253 -28.99 -18.85 5.88
CA ASN A 253 -28.33 -19.49 7.02
C ASN A 253 -26.99 -18.85 7.43
N ASN A 254 -26.64 -17.70 6.88
CA ASN A 254 -25.39 -16.97 7.12
C ASN A 254 -24.13 -17.82 6.89
N ASP A 255 -24.20 -18.80 5.98
CA ASP A 255 -23.08 -19.68 5.66
C ASP A 255 -22.10 -18.96 4.74
N GLN A 256 -20.92 -18.65 5.29
CA GLN A 256 -19.86 -17.90 4.60
C GLN A 256 -18.81 -18.80 3.97
N PHE A 257 -18.44 -18.50 2.73
CA PHE A 257 -17.45 -19.28 1.98
C PHE A 257 -16.70 -18.44 0.96
N TRP A 258 -15.57 -18.98 0.47
CA TRP A 258 -14.78 -18.35 -0.58
C TRP A 258 -14.98 -19.07 -1.91
N ILE A 259 -15.14 -18.28 -2.97
CA ILE A 259 -15.04 -18.73 -4.35
C ILE A 259 -13.81 -18.09 -5.00
N MET A 260 -13.32 -18.68 -6.08
CA MET A 260 -12.12 -18.23 -6.77
C MET A 260 -12.25 -18.37 -8.28
N THR A 261 -11.62 -17.46 -9.01
CA THR A 261 -11.44 -17.58 -10.46
C THR A 261 -10.02 -17.19 -10.86
N GLU A 262 -9.52 -17.76 -11.95
CA GLU A 262 -8.21 -17.43 -12.54
C GLU A 262 -8.37 -16.42 -13.69
N PHE A 263 -7.36 -15.58 -13.88
CA PHE A 263 -7.29 -14.63 -15.00
C PHE A 263 -5.83 -14.38 -15.39
N GLN A 264 -5.61 -13.85 -16.59
CA GLN A 264 -4.26 -13.62 -17.13
C GLN A 264 -3.92 -12.14 -17.24
N LEU A 265 -2.66 -11.81 -16.94
CA LEU A 265 -2.03 -10.57 -17.37
C LEU A 265 -1.04 -10.83 -18.51
N TYR A 266 -0.98 -9.93 -19.50
CA TYR A 266 -0.02 -9.95 -20.61
C TYR A 266 0.87 -8.70 -20.66
#